data_AF-G5HBC1-F1
#
_entry.id   AF-G5HBC1-F1
#
_cell.length_a   1.000
_cell.length_b   1.000
_cell.length_c   1.000
_cell.angle_alpha   90.00
_cell.angle_beta   90.00
_cell.angle_gamma   90.00
#
_symmetry.space_group_name_H-M   'P 1'
#
loop_
_entity.id
_entity.type
_entity.pdbx_description
1 polymer ?
#
loop_
_entity_poly.entity_id
_entity_poly.type
_entity_poly.pdbx_seq_one_letter_code
_entity_poly.pdbx_strand_id
1 'polypeptide(L)'
;MLHEKPVIPRRIKECIIEAARASETKDEFIVQLKKRNISVVFRETDKCRIYGTTFVDNESGIVLNGSRLGKAYSSNVFEKLFNDPATDKKALLENMEAGIHSQAIGIPEHSGREKHILPELLQSAAEAVNILSTGLENQPIPVEEWDDIQNEILNRKKRKKKQKVKL
;
A
#
# COMPACT_ATOMS: atom_id res chain seq x y z
N MET A 1 -1.56 -30.80 19.45
CA MET A 1 -0.41 -29.97 19.06
C MET A 1 -0.93 -28.60 18.66
N LEU A 2 -0.61 -27.57 19.45
CA LEU A 2 -1.05 -26.20 19.19
C LEU A 2 -0.33 -25.71 17.93
N HIS A 3 -1.10 -25.45 16.86
CA HIS A 3 -0.58 -24.71 15.71
C HIS A 3 -0.56 -23.24 16.13
N GLU A 4 0.58 -22.76 16.65
CA GLU A 4 0.77 -21.33 16.85
C GLU A 4 0.60 -20.63 15.50
N LYS A 5 -0.39 -19.74 15.43
CA LYS A 5 -0.57 -18.89 14.26
C LYS A 5 0.71 -18.09 14.06
N PRO A 6 1.26 -18.02 12.84
CA PRO A 6 2.54 -17.38 12.62
C PRO A 6 2.51 -15.92 13.10
N VAL A 7 3.33 -15.61 14.10
CA VAL A 7 3.60 -14.25 14.64
C VAL A 7 4.48 -13.44 13.67
N ILE A 8 4.43 -13.77 12.38
CA ILE A 8 5.43 -13.39 11.38
C ILE A 8 5.33 -11.92 10.95
N PRO A 9 4.15 -11.25 10.97
CA PRO A 9 4.12 -9.81 10.70
C PRO A 9 4.92 -8.97 11.69
N ARG A 10 5.03 -9.38 12.96
CA ARG A 10 5.67 -8.56 14.00
C ARG A 10 7.18 -8.46 13.79
N ARG A 11 7.86 -9.59 13.62
CA ARG A 11 9.31 -9.65 13.37
C ARG A 11 9.70 -8.83 12.14
N ILE A 12 8.95 -8.99 11.03
CA ILE A 12 9.23 -8.25 9.79
C ILE A 12 9.09 -6.74 10.01
N LYS A 13 8.02 -6.31 10.70
CA LYS A 13 7.81 -4.89 11.04
C LYS A 13 8.94 -4.31 11.89
N GLU A 14 9.37 -5.01 12.93
CA GLU A 14 10.46 -4.60 13.81
C GLU A 14 11.78 -4.44 13.01
N CYS A 15 12.11 -5.42 12.17
CA CYS A 15 13.30 -5.34 11.30
C CYS A 15 13.24 -4.16 10.33
N ILE A 16 12.06 -3.86 9.75
CA ILE A 16 11.86 -2.71 8.87
C ILE A 16 12.13 -1.41 9.60
N ILE A 17 11.59 -1.25 10.81
CA ILE A 17 11.77 -0.02 11.61
C ILE A 17 13.24 0.17 11.96
N GLU A 18 13.91 -0.88 12.44
CA GLU A 18 15.33 -0.80 12.76
C GLU A 18 16.20 -0.48 11.54
N ALA A 19 15.92 -1.12 10.40
CA ALA A 19 16.63 -0.84 9.17
C ALA A 19 16.41 0.61 8.73
N ALA A 20 15.17 1.12 8.78
CA ALA A 20 14.84 2.49 8.40
C ALA A 20 15.49 3.53 9.33
N ARG A 21 15.63 3.22 10.63
CA ARG A 21 16.41 4.06 11.56
C ARG A 21 17.90 4.10 11.19
N ALA A 22 18.45 2.96 10.78
CA ALA A 22 19.88 2.78 10.51
C ALA A 22 20.32 3.08 9.06
N SER A 23 19.43 3.62 8.22
CA SER A 23 19.70 3.92 6.81
C SER A 23 19.23 5.33 6.45
N GLU A 24 20.01 6.05 5.67
CA GLU A 24 19.60 7.31 5.02
C GLU A 24 19.15 7.07 3.58
N THR A 25 19.74 6.09 2.92
CA THR A 25 19.43 5.77 1.51
C THR A 25 18.70 4.45 1.35
N LYS A 26 18.07 4.27 0.18
CA LYS A 26 17.40 3.02 -0.22
C LYS A 26 18.37 1.82 -0.21
N ASP A 27 19.60 2.02 -0.69
CA ASP A 27 20.60 0.94 -0.78
C ASP A 27 21.10 0.52 0.60
N GLU A 28 21.34 1.48 1.49
CA GLU A 28 21.65 1.19 2.90
C GLU A 28 20.52 0.43 3.57
N PHE A 29 19.26 0.82 3.33
CA PHE A 29 18.10 0.13 3.86
C PHE A 29 18.05 -1.33 3.40
N ILE A 30 18.29 -1.60 2.12
CA ILE A 30 18.37 -2.96 1.55
C ILE A 30 19.47 -3.77 2.26
N VAL A 31 20.66 -3.19 2.44
CA VAL A 31 21.78 -3.84 3.13
C VAL A 31 21.43 -4.14 4.59
N GLN A 32 20.80 -3.20 5.29
CA GLN A 32 20.41 -3.36 6.70
C GLN A 32 19.35 -4.46 6.88
N LEU A 33 18.38 -4.58 5.97
CA LEU A 33 17.42 -5.68 5.99
C LEU A 33 18.07 -7.02 5.70
N LYS A 34 19.00 -7.07 4.73
CA LYS A 34 19.69 -8.31 4.35
C LYS A 34 20.47 -8.91 5.52
N LYS A 35 21.09 -8.06 6.37
CA LYS A 35 21.76 -8.49 7.62
C LYS A 35 20.82 -9.20 8.60
N ARG A 36 19.51 -8.93 8.51
CA ARG A 36 18.45 -9.53 9.35
C ARG A 36 17.70 -10.67 8.63
N ASN A 37 18.28 -11.19 7.55
CA ASN A 37 17.71 -12.24 6.71
C ASN A 37 16.37 -11.85 6.04
N ILE A 38 16.16 -10.55 5.82
CA ILE A 38 15.02 -10.02 5.07
C ILE A 38 15.52 -9.38 3.78
N SER A 39 14.94 -9.76 2.66
CA SER A 39 15.16 -9.09 1.38
C SER A 39 13.99 -8.14 1.09
N VAL A 40 14.25 -7.02 0.43
CA VAL A 40 13.20 -6.11 -0.05
C VAL A 40 13.36 -5.88 -1.53
N VAL A 41 12.24 -5.86 -2.24
CA VAL A 41 12.15 -5.50 -3.66
C VAL A 41 11.29 -4.25 -3.77
N PHE A 42 11.89 -3.19 -4.32
CA PHE A 42 11.18 -1.98 -4.71
C PHE A 42 10.84 -2.06 -6.19
N ARG A 43 9.59 -1.73 -6.54
CA ARG A 43 9.19 -1.52 -7.92
C ARG A 43 9.07 -0.03 -8.14
N GLU A 44 9.76 0.45 -9.17
CA GLU A 44 9.88 1.86 -9.48
C GLU A 44 9.39 2.14 -10.89
N THR A 45 8.83 3.32 -11.08
CA THR A 45 8.53 3.85 -12.42
C THR A 45 9.82 4.37 -13.08
N ASP A 46 9.73 4.73 -14.34
CA ASP A 46 10.75 5.48 -15.09
C ASP A 46 11.21 6.77 -14.40
N LYS A 47 10.28 7.46 -13.71
CA LYS A 47 10.55 8.64 -12.87
C LYS A 47 11.10 8.33 -11.47
N CYS A 48 11.61 7.12 -11.24
CA CYS A 48 12.14 6.64 -9.95
C CYS A 48 11.13 6.62 -8.78
N ARG A 49 9.81 6.70 -9.05
CA ARG A 49 8.79 6.64 -8.01
C ARG A 49 8.53 5.20 -7.58
N ILE A 50 8.61 4.93 -6.28
CA ILE A 50 8.31 3.63 -5.69
C ILE A 50 6.79 3.44 -5.65
N TYR A 51 6.29 2.49 -6.43
CA TYR A 51 4.86 2.12 -6.44
C TYR A 51 4.59 0.75 -5.80
N GLY A 52 5.64 -0.08 -5.65
CA GLY A 52 5.54 -1.41 -5.07
C GLY A 52 6.67 -1.69 -4.09
N THR A 53 6.36 -2.36 -3.00
CA THR A 53 7.32 -2.81 -2.00
C THR A 53 6.94 -4.20 -1.55
N THR A 54 7.85 -5.14 -1.71
CA THR A 54 7.67 -6.53 -1.30
C THR A 54 8.82 -6.94 -0.39
N PHE A 55 8.50 -7.48 0.77
CA PHE A 55 9.45 -8.02 1.74
C PHE A 55 9.45 -9.54 1.66
N VAL A 56 10.64 -10.13 1.71
CA VAL A 56 10.86 -11.57 1.72
C VAL A 56 11.63 -11.90 2.98
N ASP A 57 10.99 -12.62 3.90
CA ASP A 57 11.65 -13.19 5.05
C ASP A 57 12.27 -14.53 4.64
N ASN A 58 13.60 -14.55 4.49
CA ASN A 58 14.32 -15.73 4.04
C ASN A 58 14.42 -16.80 5.14
N GLU A 59 14.16 -16.45 6.40
CA GLU A 59 14.17 -17.40 7.52
C GLU A 59 12.88 -18.22 7.53
N SER A 60 11.73 -17.56 7.36
CA SER A 60 10.41 -18.22 7.40
C SER A 60 9.84 -18.56 6.02
N GLY A 61 10.50 -18.14 4.93
CA GLY A 61 10.04 -18.35 3.56
C GLY A 61 8.80 -17.53 3.20
N ILE A 62 8.54 -16.42 3.89
CA ILE A 62 7.33 -15.61 3.73
C ILE A 62 7.56 -14.38 2.88
N VAL A 63 6.61 -14.13 1.98
CA VAL A 63 6.60 -12.96 1.11
C VAL A 63 5.39 -12.09 1.44
N LEU A 64 5.63 -10.83 1.76
CA LEU A 64 4.59 -9.87 2.11
C LEU A 64 4.77 -8.56 1.33
N ASN A 65 3.70 -8.14 0.65
CA ASN A 65 3.63 -6.78 0.15
C ASN A 65 3.55 -5.81 1.34
N GLY A 66 4.17 -4.63 1.23
CA GLY A 66 4.17 -3.63 2.29
C GLY A 66 2.76 -3.23 2.76
N SER A 67 1.81 -3.11 1.82
CA SER A 67 0.40 -2.84 2.15
C SER A 67 -0.28 -3.93 2.99
N ARG A 68 0.23 -5.17 2.98
CA ARG A 68 -0.25 -6.28 3.82
C ARG A 68 0.29 -6.23 5.24
N LEU A 69 1.42 -5.55 5.46
CA LEU A 69 1.95 -5.24 6.79
C LEU A 69 1.20 -4.06 7.42
N GLY A 70 0.60 -3.20 6.60
CA GLY A 70 -0.27 -2.11 7.03
C GLY A 70 0.07 -0.81 6.30
N LYS A 71 -0.73 0.24 6.55
CA LYS A 71 -0.57 1.54 5.87
C LYS A 71 0.80 2.17 6.10
N ALA A 72 1.34 2.02 7.31
CA ALA A 72 2.66 2.54 7.70
C ALA A 72 3.82 1.84 6.97
N TYR A 73 3.57 0.70 6.33
CA TYR A 73 4.55 -0.09 5.58
C TYR A 73 4.24 -0.07 4.08
N SER A 74 3.35 0.81 3.62
CA SER A 74 3.01 0.92 2.20
C SER A 74 4.16 1.51 1.38
N SER A 75 4.14 1.29 0.07
CA SER A 75 5.12 1.85 -0.87
C SER A 75 5.18 3.37 -0.83
N ASN A 76 4.05 4.03 -0.59
CA ASN A 76 4.01 5.49 -0.42
C ASN A 76 4.83 5.99 0.78
N VAL A 77 5.01 5.16 1.82
CA VAL A 77 5.84 5.53 2.97
C VAL A 77 7.32 5.45 2.58
N PHE A 78 7.72 4.42 1.84
CA PHE A 78 9.09 4.29 1.36
C PHE A 78 9.45 5.30 0.26
N GLU A 79 8.49 5.66 -0.59
CA GLU A 79 8.61 6.77 -1.53
C GLU A 79 8.97 8.06 -0.79
N LYS A 80 8.23 8.39 0.27
CA LYS A 80 8.53 9.55 1.11
C LYS A 80 9.87 9.44 1.82
N LEU A 81 10.17 8.26 2.36
CA LEU A 81 11.38 8.03 3.14
C LEU A 81 12.66 8.22 2.30
N PHE A 82 12.65 7.83 1.02
CA PHE A 82 13.87 7.83 0.19
C PHE A 82 13.90 8.89 -0.91
N ASN A 83 12.73 9.33 -1.41
CA ASN A 83 12.64 10.22 -2.57
C ASN A 83 12.09 11.62 -2.24
N ASP A 84 11.66 11.88 -1.00
CA ASP A 84 11.18 13.21 -0.56
C ASP A 84 12.12 13.82 0.49
N PRO A 85 12.95 14.81 0.13
CA PRO A 85 13.90 15.43 1.07
C PRO A 85 13.21 16.27 2.16
N ALA A 86 11.94 16.66 1.98
CA ALA A 86 11.18 17.42 2.96
C ALA A 86 10.45 16.52 3.98
N THR A 87 10.57 15.20 3.85
CA THR A 87 9.85 14.26 4.72
C THR A 87 10.40 14.28 6.15
N ASP A 88 9.48 14.37 7.12
CA ASP A 88 9.79 14.14 8.53
C ASP A 88 9.96 12.62 8.79
N LYS A 89 11.21 12.17 8.69
CA LYS A 89 11.60 10.77 8.94
C LYS A 89 11.19 10.31 10.34
N LYS A 90 11.29 11.17 11.35
CA LYS A 90 10.96 10.81 12.74
C LYS A 90 9.47 10.50 12.86
N ALA A 91 8.61 11.36 12.31
CA ALA A 91 7.17 11.12 12.28
C ALA A 91 6.80 9.85 11.49
N LEU A 92 7.50 9.54 10.40
CA LEU A 92 7.28 8.28 9.68
C LEU A 92 7.60 7.04 10.53
N LEU A 93 8.73 7.06 11.24
CA LEU A 93 9.15 5.95 12.10
C LEU A 93 8.19 5.74 13.27
N GLU A 94 7.75 6.82 13.92
CA GLU A 94 6.73 6.74 14.99
C GLU A 94 5.42 6.11 14.47
N ASN A 95 5.00 6.44 13.25
CA ASN A 95 3.83 5.82 12.62
C ASN A 95 4.03 4.33 12.31
N MET A 96 5.25 3.91 11.93
CA MET A 96 5.58 2.49 11.75
C MET A 96 5.49 1.73 13.06
N GLU A 97 6.03 2.29 14.14
CA GLU A 97 6.02 1.72 15.50
C GLU A 97 4.58 1.54 16.01
N ALA A 98 3.74 2.57 15.89
CA ALA A 98 2.31 2.46 16.20
C ALA A 98 1.61 1.37 15.37
N GLY A 99 2.10 1.12 14.15
CA GLY A 99 1.63 0.06 13.25
C GLY A 99 1.96 -1.38 13.68
N ILE A 100 2.82 -1.60 14.68
CA ILE A 100 3.10 -2.95 15.22
C ILE A 100 1.87 -3.50 15.94
N HIS A 101 1.18 -2.66 16.72
CA HIS A 101 0.06 -3.08 17.59
C HIS A 101 -1.28 -3.21 16.88
N SER A 102 -1.41 -2.69 15.66
CA SER A 102 -2.61 -2.88 14.84
C SER A 102 -2.56 -4.23 14.13
N GLN A 103 -3.02 -5.28 14.82
CA GLN A 103 -3.21 -6.59 14.24
C GLN A 103 -4.51 -6.61 13.44
N ALA A 104 -4.41 -6.38 12.13
CA ALA A 104 -5.51 -6.61 11.21
C ALA A 104 -5.02 -7.49 10.06
N ILE A 105 -5.17 -8.80 10.21
CA ILE A 105 -5.47 -9.64 9.06
C ILE A 105 -6.91 -9.29 8.70
N GLY A 106 -7.10 -8.30 7.83
CA GLY A 106 -8.41 -7.76 7.50
C GLY A 106 -8.40 -7.13 6.11
N ILE A 107 -9.33 -7.59 5.28
CA ILE A 107 -9.71 -7.03 3.97
C ILE A 107 -9.86 -5.49 4.10
N PRO A 108 -9.36 -4.69 3.13
CA PRO A 108 -9.21 -3.24 3.33
C PRO A 108 -10.56 -2.50 3.39
N GLU A 109 -10.80 -1.80 4.50
CA GLU A 109 -11.75 -0.69 4.60
C GLU A 109 -11.10 0.59 4.04
N HIS A 110 -11.66 1.12 2.94
CA HIS A 110 -11.31 2.44 2.44
C HIS A 110 -11.92 3.54 3.34
N SER A 111 -11.09 4.08 4.23
CA SER A 111 -11.33 5.36 4.89
C SER A 111 -10.87 6.49 3.96
N GLY A 112 -11.81 7.37 3.62
CA GLY A 112 -11.62 8.51 2.73
C GLY A 112 -10.91 9.67 3.41
N ARG A 113 -10.19 10.45 2.59
CA ARG A 113 -9.98 11.89 2.77
C ARG A 113 -9.93 12.51 1.39
N GLU A 114 -10.93 13.33 1.08
CA GLU A 114 -10.87 14.32 0.00
C GLU A 114 -9.67 15.24 0.24
N LYS A 115 -8.81 15.39 -0.77
CA LYS A 115 -8.08 16.62 -1.03
C LYS A 115 -8.01 16.81 -2.54
N HIS A 116 -8.45 17.98 -2.97
CA HIS A 116 -8.51 18.48 -4.33
C HIS A 116 -7.18 18.27 -5.09
N ILE A 117 -7.16 17.34 -6.04
CA ILE A 117 -6.17 17.26 -7.13
C ILE A 117 -6.92 16.72 -8.36
N LEU A 118 -7.92 17.49 -8.84
CA LEU A 118 -8.93 16.94 -9.76
C LEU A 118 -8.71 17.13 -11.27
N PRO A 119 -7.86 18.05 -11.81
CA PRO A 119 -7.77 18.13 -13.28
C PRO A 119 -6.73 17.18 -13.93
N GLU A 120 -5.48 17.17 -13.47
CA GLU A 120 -4.40 16.49 -14.21
C GLU A 120 -4.41 14.95 -14.06
N LEU A 121 -4.88 14.45 -12.91
CA LEU A 121 -4.93 13.00 -12.67
C LEU A 121 -6.03 12.30 -13.49
N LEU A 122 -7.11 13.03 -13.85
CA LEU A 122 -8.16 12.51 -14.72
C LEU A 122 -7.68 12.35 -16.16
N GLN A 123 -6.83 13.27 -16.64
CA GLN A 123 -6.25 13.19 -17.98
C GLN A 123 -5.38 11.92 -18.12
N SER A 124 -4.52 11.66 -17.13
CA SER A 124 -3.64 10.47 -17.10
C SER A 124 -4.41 9.17 -16.87
N ALA A 125 -5.46 9.19 -16.05
CA ALA A 125 -6.30 8.02 -15.81
C ALA A 125 -7.16 7.66 -17.04
N ALA A 126 -7.65 8.65 -17.79
CA ALA A 126 -8.37 8.42 -19.04
C ALA A 126 -7.49 7.73 -20.10
N GLU A 127 -6.20 8.06 -20.16
CA GLU A 127 -5.23 7.40 -21.05
C GLU A 127 -4.90 5.97 -20.59
N ALA A 128 -4.86 5.72 -19.28
CA ALA A 128 -4.47 4.43 -18.72
C ALA A 128 -5.59 3.37 -18.67
N VAL A 129 -6.87 3.78 -18.80
CA VAL A 129 -8.03 2.86 -18.80
C VAL A 129 -8.05 1.96 -20.04
N ASN A 130 -7.33 2.30 -21.11
CA ASN A 130 -7.23 1.48 -22.31
C ASN A 130 -6.46 0.15 -22.13
N ILE A 131 -5.86 -0.12 -20.96
CA ILE A 131 -4.96 -1.28 -20.81
C ILE A 131 -5.61 -2.47 -20.07
N LEU A 132 -6.64 -2.27 -19.24
CA LEU A 132 -6.98 -3.29 -18.23
C LEU A 132 -8.27 -4.11 -18.41
N SER A 133 -9.11 -3.95 -19.45
CA SER A 133 -10.32 -4.78 -19.49
C SER A 133 -10.73 -5.25 -20.88
N THR A 134 -10.55 -6.57 -21.04
CA THR A 134 -11.18 -7.49 -21.99
C THR A 134 -10.78 -7.38 -23.45
N GLY A 135 -10.26 -8.48 -24.00
CA GLY A 135 -10.08 -8.68 -25.43
C GLY A 135 -11.41 -8.78 -26.17
N LEU A 136 -12.14 -7.67 -26.24
CA LEU A 136 -13.14 -7.35 -27.25
C LEU A 136 -12.85 -5.93 -27.74
N GLU A 137 -13.05 -5.70 -29.03
CA GLU A 137 -12.71 -4.49 -29.79
C GLU A 137 -12.77 -3.15 -29.04
N ASN A 138 -11.77 -2.31 -29.31
CA ASN A 138 -11.68 -0.91 -28.92
C ASN A 138 -12.91 -0.12 -29.36
N GLN A 139 -13.94 -0.11 -28.53
CA GLN A 139 -15.00 0.89 -28.57
C GLN A 139 -14.93 1.67 -27.26
N PRO A 140 -14.72 3.00 -27.30
CA PRO A 140 -14.74 3.82 -26.10
C PRO A 140 -16.13 3.73 -25.46
N ILE A 141 -16.18 3.33 -24.19
CA ILE A 141 -17.42 3.22 -23.42
C ILE A 141 -18.05 4.63 -23.37
N PRO A 142 -19.33 4.80 -23.78
CA PRO A 142 -19.99 6.10 -23.82
C PRO A 142 -20.03 6.77 -22.44
N VAL A 143 -19.91 8.10 -22.43
CA VAL A 143 -19.83 8.92 -21.21
C VAL A 143 -21.08 8.73 -20.33
N GLU A 144 -22.23 8.37 -20.92
CA GLU A 144 -23.48 8.14 -20.21
C GLU A 144 -23.47 6.91 -19.27
N GLU A 145 -22.67 5.87 -19.54
CA GLU A 145 -22.58 4.69 -18.65
C GLU A 145 -21.78 4.96 -17.36
N TRP A 146 -21.02 6.05 -17.31
CA TRP A 146 -20.22 6.41 -16.13
C TRP A 146 -21.08 6.79 -14.93
N ASP A 147 -22.17 7.51 -15.16
CA ASP A 147 -23.05 7.96 -14.08
C ASP A 147 -23.76 6.78 -13.42
N ASP A 148 -24.17 5.78 -14.20
CA ASP A 148 -24.79 4.56 -13.69
C ASP A 148 -23.84 3.73 -12.84
N ILE A 149 -22.57 3.64 -13.26
CA ILE A 149 -21.52 2.95 -12.50
C ILE A 149 -21.23 3.69 -11.19
N GLN A 150 -21.12 5.01 -11.20
CA GLN A 150 -20.91 5.81 -9.98
C GLN A 150 -22.10 5.67 -9.02
N ASN A 151 -23.32 5.69 -9.55
CA ASN A 151 -24.55 5.54 -8.77
C ASN A 151 -24.67 4.16 -8.13
N GLU A 152 -24.31 3.08 -8.85
CA GLU A 152 -24.29 1.73 -8.28
C GLU A 152 -23.25 1.60 -7.16
N ILE A 153 -22.06 2.18 -7.32
CA ILE A 153 -21.03 2.20 -6.28
C ILE A 153 -21.52 2.96 -5.03
N LEU A 154 -22.18 4.10 -5.23
CA LEU A 154 -22.73 4.91 -4.15
C LEU A 154 -23.87 4.17 -3.41
N ASN A 155 -24.74 3.48 -4.15
CA ASN A 155 -25.86 2.72 -3.61
C ASN A 155 -25.39 1.49 -2.81
N ARG A 156 -24.33 0.81 -3.27
CA ARG A 156 -23.67 -0.27 -2.51
C ARG A 156 -23.11 0.24 -1.18
N LYS A 157 -22.50 1.42 -1.16
CA LYS A 157 -22.00 2.05 0.09
C LYS A 157 -23.15 2.38 1.06
N LYS A 158 -24.27 2.92 0.55
CA LYS A 158 -25.47 3.23 1.37
C LYS A 158 -26.11 1.97 1.96
N ARG A 159 -26.21 0.88 1.20
CA ARG A 159 -26.73 -0.43 1.66
C ARG A 159 -25.88 -1.04 2.79
N LYS A 160 -24.54 -1.00 2.64
CA LYS A 160 -23.60 -1.48 3.67
C LYS A 160 -23.66 -0.64 4.97
N LYS A 161 -23.93 0.67 4.86
CA LYS A 161 -24.07 1.56 6.02
C LYS A 161 -25.36 1.29 6.81
N LYS A 162 -26.47 0.96 6.12
CA LYS A 162 -27.74 0.58 6.77
C LYS A 162 -27.68 -0.78 7.50
N GLN A 163 -26.84 -1.71 7.04
CA GLN A 163 -26.62 -3.00 7.73
C GLN A 163 -25.81 -2.87 9.03
N LYS A 164 -24.94 -1.87 9.17
CA LYS A 164 -24.17 -1.62 10.41
C LYS A 164 -25.00 -1.01 11.57
N VAL A 165 -26.23 -0.54 11.33
CA VAL A 165 -27.07 0.17 12.33
C VAL A 165 -28.14 -0.73 12.97
N LYS A 166 -28.21 -2.02 12.60
CA LYS A 166 -29.21 -2.98 13.12
C LYS A 166 -28.61 -4.09 14.01
N LEU A 167 -27.45 -3.88 14.62
CA LEU A 167 -26.95 -4.70 15.72
C LEU A 167 -26.87 -3.87 17.00
#